data_AF-A0A177PJB0-F1
#
_entry.id   AF-A0A177PJB0-F1
#
_cell.length_a   1.000
_cell.length_b   1.000
_cell.length_c   1.000
_cell.angle_alpha   90.00
_cell.angle_beta   90.00
_cell.angle_gamma   90.00
#
_symmetry.space_group_name_H-M   'P 1'
#
loop_
_entity.id
_entity.type
_entity.pdbx_description
1 polymer ?
#
loop_
_entity_poly.entity_id
_entity_poly.type
_entity_poly.pdbx_seq_one_letter_code
_entity_poly.pdbx_strand_id
1 'polypeptide(L)'
;VFTPSRTALASLIDQLDESDFGLFIFAPDDVTILRDQTKQTVRDNIVFEMGLFAGRLGADRCFMIVPRGVDDLHLPTDLLGITPAIFEPDRQDGNMVAALGAACNRVRKAVQRIGEVPRAAGSKTAEISKDDEALIDDPNDCMSVIQSWMGGRSFSANTSAIKFTDVDRELKLAPGSARNYIAKAAAHWGYSVGRSGKDFIMFEKYSEF
;
A
#
# COMPACT_ATOMS: atom_id res chain seq x y z
N VAL A 1 -8.96 -12.99 -21.59
CA VAL A 1 -8.90 -14.13 -20.66
C VAL A 1 -8.22 -13.64 -19.39
N PHE A 2 -8.92 -13.60 -18.26
CA PHE A 2 -8.35 -13.14 -16.99
C PHE A 2 -7.45 -14.24 -16.41
N THR A 3 -6.21 -13.90 -16.06
CA THR A 3 -5.28 -14.82 -15.41
C THR A 3 -5.76 -15.08 -13.98
N PRO A 4 -5.85 -16.34 -13.53
CA PRO A 4 -6.16 -16.65 -12.14
C PRO A 4 -5.19 -15.91 -11.20
N SER A 5 -5.71 -15.42 -10.06
CA SER A 5 -4.94 -14.88 -8.92
C SER A 5 -4.44 -13.42 -8.98
N ARG A 6 -4.71 -12.64 -10.04
CA ARG A 6 -4.02 -11.34 -10.23
C ARG A 6 -4.82 -10.04 -10.05
N THR A 7 -6.09 -10.06 -9.65
CA THR A 7 -6.92 -8.85 -9.75
C THR A 7 -7.31 -8.21 -8.42
N ALA A 8 -7.73 -8.97 -7.40
CA ALA A 8 -8.11 -8.40 -6.09
C ALA A 8 -6.95 -8.41 -5.09
N LEU A 9 -6.35 -9.59 -4.86
CA LEU A 9 -5.28 -9.76 -3.87
C LEU A 9 -4.01 -8.98 -4.22
N ALA A 10 -3.63 -8.93 -5.51
CA ALA A 10 -2.47 -8.14 -5.95
C ALA A 10 -2.67 -6.64 -5.67
N SER A 11 -3.84 -6.10 -6.01
CA SER A 11 -4.18 -4.70 -5.73
C SER A 11 -4.19 -4.40 -4.22
N LEU A 12 -4.65 -5.35 -3.40
CA LEU A 12 -4.63 -5.23 -1.95
C LEU A 12 -3.20 -5.21 -1.41
N ILE A 13 -2.30 -6.05 -1.96
CA ILE A 13 -0.87 -6.05 -1.60
C ILE A 13 -0.23 -4.73 -1.99
N ASP A 14 -0.48 -4.21 -3.19
CA ASP A 14 0.06 -2.91 -3.62
C ASP A 14 -0.39 -1.78 -2.67
N GLN A 15 -1.66 -1.80 -2.23
CA GLN A 15 -2.19 -0.84 -1.27
C GLN A 15 -1.55 -0.92 0.12
N LEU A 16 -1.08 -2.10 0.55
CA LEU A 16 -0.40 -2.25 1.83
C LEU A 16 0.90 -1.47 1.88
N ASP A 17 1.64 -1.42 0.77
CA ASP A 17 2.92 -0.73 0.70
C ASP A 17 2.75 0.79 0.68
N GLU A 18 1.60 1.28 0.21
CA GLU A 18 1.23 2.69 0.17
C GLU A 18 0.51 3.18 1.44
N SER A 19 0.08 2.28 2.33
CA SER A 19 -0.71 2.61 3.53
C SER A 19 0.12 2.65 4.82
N ASP A 20 -0.21 3.57 5.72
CA ASP A 20 0.37 3.64 7.07
C ASP A 20 -0.54 3.05 8.16
N PHE A 21 -1.83 2.96 7.88
CA PHE A 21 -2.88 2.50 8.77
C PHE A 21 -4.02 1.86 7.98
N GLY A 22 -4.71 0.89 8.59
CA GLY A 22 -5.92 0.28 8.04
C GLY A 22 -7.14 0.57 8.92
N LEU A 23 -8.28 0.92 8.31
CA LEU A 23 -9.57 1.05 8.99
C LEU A 23 -10.54 0.05 8.37
N PHE A 24 -11.11 -0.83 9.19
CA PHE A 24 -11.98 -1.90 8.75
C PHE A 24 -13.36 -1.78 9.37
N ILE A 25 -14.38 -1.66 8.53
CA ILE A 25 -15.77 -1.53 8.99
C ILE A 25 -16.36 -2.92 9.15
N PHE A 26 -16.60 -3.30 10.38
CA PHE A 26 -17.12 -4.60 10.79
C PHE A 26 -18.65 -4.50 10.88
N ALA A 27 -19.29 -4.34 9.72
CA ALA A 27 -20.73 -4.33 9.59
C ALA A 27 -21.29 -5.77 9.56
N PRO A 28 -22.48 -6.02 10.14
CA PRO A 28 -23.19 -7.31 10.07
C PRO A 28 -23.80 -7.54 8.69
N ASP A 29 -22.97 -7.57 7.65
CA ASP A 29 -23.40 -7.64 6.25
C ASP A 29 -23.56 -9.08 5.74
N ASP A 30 -23.33 -10.08 6.59
CA ASP A 30 -23.42 -11.51 6.25
C ASP A 30 -23.94 -12.35 7.43
N VAL A 31 -24.35 -13.58 7.12
CA VAL A 31 -24.97 -14.51 8.07
C VAL A 31 -24.19 -15.83 8.09
N THR A 32 -23.73 -16.24 9.28
CA THR A 32 -23.08 -17.55 9.47
C THR A 32 -23.95 -18.48 10.30
N ILE A 33 -24.02 -19.75 9.90
CA ILE A 33 -24.62 -20.83 10.70
C ILE A 33 -23.50 -21.51 11.48
N LEU A 34 -23.47 -21.30 12.80
CA LEU A 34 -22.50 -21.90 13.71
C LEU A 34 -23.23 -22.79 14.70
N ARG A 35 -22.96 -24.11 14.63
CA ARG A 35 -23.55 -25.10 15.55
C ARG A 35 -25.08 -24.95 15.67
N ASP A 36 -25.76 -24.92 14.52
CA ASP A 36 -27.21 -24.75 14.36
C ASP A 36 -27.79 -23.41 14.83
N GLN A 37 -26.95 -22.40 15.10
CA GLN A 37 -27.38 -21.02 15.38
C GLN A 37 -27.02 -20.08 14.24
N THR A 38 -28.01 -19.33 13.76
CA THR A 38 -27.84 -18.26 12.77
C THR A 38 -27.33 -17.00 13.47
N LYS A 39 -26.14 -16.53 13.10
CA LYS A 39 -25.53 -15.31 13.65
C LYS A 39 -25.18 -14.32 12.54
N GLN A 40 -25.34 -13.04 12.85
CA GLN A 40 -24.81 -11.97 12.01
C GLN A 40 -23.28 -11.95 12.15
N THR A 41 -22.57 -11.96 11.04
CA THR A 41 -21.11 -11.97 11.00
C THR A 41 -20.58 -10.82 10.15
N VAL A 42 -19.33 -10.49 10.38
CA VAL A 42 -18.54 -9.71 9.44
C VAL A 42 -18.19 -10.60 8.25
N ARG A 43 -18.20 -10.05 7.03
CA ARG A 43 -17.75 -10.78 5.84
C ARG A 43 -16.32 -11.26 5.98
N ASP A 44 -16.07 -12.50 5.57
CA ASP A 44 -14.76 -13.14 5.64
C ASP A 44 -13.65 -12.33 4.95
N ASN A 45 -13.97 -11.65 3.84
CA ASN A 45 -13.01 -10.81 3.11
C ASN A 45 -12.48 -9.66 3.98
N ILE A 46 -13.33 -9.04 4.81
CA ILE A 46 -12.93 -7.92 5.68
C ILE A 46 -12.01 -8.43 6.79
N VAL A 47 -12.29 -9.62 7.32
CA VAL A 47 -11.42 -10.30 8.29
C VAL A 47 -10.07 -10.63 7.65
N PHE A 48 -10.08 -11.17 6.42
CA PHE A 48 -8.88 -11.50 5.66
C PHE A 48 -8.02 -10.26 5.35
N GLU A 49 -8.64 -9.18 4.84
CA GLU A 49 -7.99 -7.91 4.55
C GLU A 49 -7.36 -7.32 5.80
N MET A 50 -8.10 -7.30 6.93
CA MET A 50 -7.55 -6.82 8.19
C MET A 50 -6.37 -7.69 8.67
N GLY A 51 -6.48 -9.01 8.56
CA GLY A 51 -5.38 -9.92 8.90
C GLY A 51 -4.13 -9.65 8.06
N LEU A 52 -4.30 -9.39 6.76
CA LEU A 52 -3.20 -9.06 5.85
C LEU A 52 -2.55 -7.71 6.22
N PHE A 53 -3.36 -6.68 6.50
CA PHE A 53 -2.86 -5.37 6.97
C PHE A 53 -2.16 -5.48 8.33
N ALA A 54 -2.72 -6.23 9.28
CA ALA A 54 -2.12 -6.44 10.58
C ALA A 54 -0.78 -7.19 10.48
N GLY A 55 -0.67 -8.14 9.55
CA GLY A 55 0.59 -8.84 9.28
C GLY A 55 1.68 -7.95 8.70
N ARG A 56 1.30 -6.95 7.87
CA ARG A 56 2.25 -6.08 7.15
C ARG A 56 2.59 -4.77 7.88
N LEU A 57 1.61 -4.15 8.54
CA LEU A 57 1.74 -2.88 9.26
C LEU A 57 1.89 -3.09 10.77
N GLY A 58 1.43 -4.22 11.30
CA GLY A 58 1.28 -4.46 12.74
C GLY A 58 -0.14 -4.20 13.22
N ALA A 59 -0.58 -4.98 14.21
CA ALA A 59 -1.95 -4.92 14.75
C ALA A 59 -2.31 -3.53 15.32
N ASP A 60 -1.35 -2.82 15.92
CA ASP A 60 -1.57 -1.48 16.50
C ASP A 60 -1.96 -0.40 15.47
N ARG A 61 -1.78 -0.69 14.17
CA ARG A 61 -2.07 0.20 13.05
C ARG A 61 -3.36 -0.15 12.30
N CYS A 62 -4.07 -1.19 12.74
CA CYS A 62 -5.31 -1.67 12.12
C CYS A 62 -6.48 -1.48 13.08
N PHE A 63 -7.42 -0.61 12.72
CA PHE A 63 -8.54 -0.22 13.56
C PHE A 63 -9.84 -0.86 13.08
N MET A 64 -10.52 -1.57 13.98
CA MET A 64 -11.88 -2.06 13.75
C MET A 64 -12.90 -0.98 14.09
N ILE A 65 -13.86 -0.76 13.19
CA ILE A 65 -15.00 0.12 13.39
C ILE A 65 -16.28 -0.73 13.40
N VAL A 66 -16.99 -0.75 14.53
CA VAL A 66 -18.14 -1.62 14.75
C VAL A 66 -19.40 -0.78 15.05
N PRO A 67 -20.55 -1.07 14.44
CA PRO A 67 -21.81 -0.42 14.79
C PRO A 67 -22.24 -0.77 16.22
N ARG A 68 -22.76 0.22 16.95
CA ARG A 68 -23.39 -0.01 18.26
C ARG A 68 -24.68 -0.81 18.09
N GLY A 69 -24.97 -1.69 19.05
CA GLY A 69 -26.23 -2.44 19.11
C GLY A 69 -26.19 -3.77 18.36
N VAL A 70 -25.01 -4.22 17.92
CA VAL A 70 -24.82 -5.57 17.38
C VAL A 70 -24.22 -6.45 18.47
N ASP A 71 -25.07 -6.85 19.42
CA ASP A 71 -24.67 -7.61 20.61
C ASP A 71 -24.17 -9.03 20.29
N ASP A 72 -24.49 -9.55 19.10
CA ASP A 72 -24.18 -10.90 18.62
C ASP A 72 -23.21 -10.93 17.41
N LEU A 73 -22.49 -9.83 17.13
CA LEU A 73 -21.53 -9.82 16.01
C LEU A 73 -20.44 -10.88 16.26
N HIS A 74 -20.47 -11.96 15.50
CA HIS A 74 -19.47 -13.00 15.64
C HIS A 74 -18.14 -12.51 15.04
N LEU A 75 -17.12 -12.40 15.88
CA LEU A 75 -15.75 -12.12 15.46
C LEU A 75 -14.89 -13.37 15.66
N PRO A 76 -13.90 -13.61 14.78
CA PRO A 76 -12.85 -14.58 15.03
C PRO A 76 -12.22 -14.38 16.42
N THR A 77 -11.97 -15.47 17.14
CA THR A 77 -11.46 -15.41 18.52
C THR A 77 -10.12 -14.70 18.64
N ASP A 78 -9.31 -14.74 17.59
CA ASP A 78 -8.02 -14.05 17.50
C ASP A 78 -8.17 -12.52 17.54
N LEU A 79 -9.37 -11.99 17.25
CA LEU A 79 -9.66 -10.55 17.24
C LEU A 79 -10.28 -10.04 18.54
N LEU A 80 -10.62 -10.91 19.49
CA LEU A 80 -11.24 -10.52 20.77
C LEU A 80 -10.31 -9.65 21.65
N GLY A 81 -9.01 -9.65 21.39
CA GLY A 81 -8.04 -8.80 22.07
C GLY A 81 -7.94 -7.36 21.53
N ILE A 82 -8.53 -7.07 20.37
CA ILE A 82 -8.46 -5.75 19.73
C ILE A 82 -9.70 -4.95 20.11
N THR A 83 -9.51 -3.77 20.70
CA THR A 83 -10.63 -2.90 21.11
C THR A 83 -11.21 -2.15 19.89
N PRO A 84 -12.48 -2.36 19.53
CA PRO A 84 -13.07 -1.66 18.40
C PRO A 84 -13.43 -0.20 18.73
N ALA A 85 -13.44 0.64 17.70
CA ALA A 85 -14.07 1.95 17.72
C ALA A 85 -15.56 1.79 17.38
N ILE A 86 -16.44 2.27 18.26
CA ILE A 86 -17.89 2.08 18.11
C ILE A 86 -18.52 3.34 17.51
N PHE A 87 -19.38 3.17 16.51
CA PHE A 87 -20.21 4.25 15.95
C PHE A 87 -21.71 3.95 16.11
N GLU A 88 -22.56 4.98 16.00
CA GLU A 88 -24.01 4.85 16.17
C GLU A 88 -24.73 4.90 14.80
N PRO A 89 -25.01 3.76 14.14
CA PRO A 89 -25.63 3.77 12.82
C PRO A 89 -27.06 4.34 12.83
N ASP A 90 -27.83 4.07 13.89
CA ASP A 90 -29.26 4.35 13.99
C ASP A 90 -29.60 5.62 14.79
N ARG A 91 -28.77 6.67 14.66
CA ARG A 91 -29.05 7.95 15.33
C ARG A 91 -30.36 8.55 14.84
N GLN A 92 -31.16 9.06 15.79
CA GLN A 92 -32.47 9.66 15.51
C GLN A 92 -32.41 10.87 14.56
N ASP A 93 -31.30 11.62 14.58
CA ASP A 93 -31.08 12.79 13.73
C ASP A 93 -30.56 12.44 12.32
N GLY A 94 -30.25 11.16 12.04
CA GLY A 94 -29.65 10.71 10.79
C GLY A 94 -28.25 11.28 10.51
N ASN A 95 -27.62 11.95 11.49
CA ASN A 95 -26.37 12.66 11.28
C ASN A 95 -25.17 11.72 11.40
N MET A 96 -24.72 11.22 10.25
CA MET A 96 -23.60 10.27 10.19
C MET A 96 -22.26 10.86 10.64
N VAL A 97 -22.05 12.17 10.46
CA VAL A 97 -20.85 12.85 10.96
C VAL A 97 -20.80 12.80 12.48
N ALA A 98 -21.94 13.06 13.13
CA ALA A 98 -22.06 12.94 14.59
C ALA A 98 -21.93 11.47 15.05
N ALA A 99 -22.50 10.52 14.31
CA ALA A 99 -22.41 9.09 14.57
C ALA A 99 -20.98 8.56 14.65
N LEU A 100 -20.14 8.99 13.71
CA LEU A 100 -18.74 8.56 13.59
C LEU A 100 -17.77 9.40 14.42
N GLY A 101 -18.17 10.58 14.89
CA GLY A 101 -17.28 11.55 15.53
C GLY A 101 -16.43 10.97 16.66
N ALA A 102 -17.03 10.17 17.54
CA ALA A 102 -16.31 9.52 18.64
C ALA A 102 -15.29 8.48 18.13
N ALA A 103 -15.69 7.64 17.16
CA ALA A 103 -14.83 6.63 16.56
C ALA A 103 -13.65 7.28 15.82
N CYS A 104 -13.93 8.24 14.93
CA CYS A 104 -12.90 8.99 14.19
C CYS A 104 -11.94 9.72 15.12
N ASN A 105 -12.42 10.31 16.21
CA ASN A 105 -11.54 10.99 17.17
C ASN A 105 -10.60 10.02 17.90
N ARG A 106 -11.07 8.81 18.25
CA ARG A 106 -10.21 7.77 18.85
C ARG A 106 -9.14 7.31 17.87
N VAL A 107 -9.53 7.00 16.63
CA VAL A 107 -8.61 6.61 15.56
C VAL A 107 -7.58 7.71 15.32
N ARG A 108 -8.01 8.97 15.16
CA ARG A 108 -7.12 10.12 14.96
C ARG A 108 -6.07 10.23 16.05
N LYS A 109 -6.46 10.10 17.33
CA LYS A 109 -5.52 10.15 18.46
C LYS A 109 -4.51 8.99 18.41
N ALA A 110 -4.96 7.80 18.02
CA ALA A 110 -4.07 6.64 17.88
C ALA A 110 -3.06 6.85 16.73
N VAL A 111 -3.53 7.31 15.57
CA VAL A 111 -2.70 7.66 14.41
C VAL A 111 -1.63 8.70 14.78
N GLN A 112 -2.03 9.80 15.44
CA GLN A 112 -1.10 10.85 15.88
C GLN A 112 -0.06 10.34 16.88
N ARG A 113 -0.43 9.40 17.75
CA ARG A 113 0.48 8.82 18.75
C ARG A 113 1.48 7.86 18.11
N ILE A 114 1.06 7.06 17.13
CA ILE A 114 1.89 6.02 16.50
C ILE A 114 2.79 6.62 15.41
N GLY A 115 2.31 7.63 14.69
CA GLY A 115 3.01 8.21 13.54
C GLY A 115 3.02 7.30 12.32
N GLU A 116 3.60 7.77 11.21
CA GLU A 116 3.69 7.00 9.96
C GLU A 116 4.47 5.70 10.14
N VAL A 117 4.29 4.75 9.22
CA VAL A 117 5.11 3.53 9.24
C VAL A 117 6.55 3.97 8.98
N PRO A 118 7.53 3.54 9.80
CA PRO A 118 8.92 3.63 9.40
C PRO A 118 9.08 2.66 8.24
N ARG A 119 8.71 3.10 7.04
CA ARG A 119 9.23 2.49 5.82
C ARG A 119 10.72 2.60 6.04
N ALA A 120 11.44 1.47 6.01
CA ALA A 120 12.87 1.54 5.85
C ALA A 120 13.03 2.52 4.69
N ALA A 121 13.50 3.73 5.00
CA ALA A 121 13.83 4.68 3.97
C ALA A 121 14.63 3.84 3.01
N GLY A 122 14.21 3.73 1.74
CA GLY A 122 15.10 3.20 0.71
C GLY A 122 16.45 3.83 1.02
N SER A 123 17.39 2.99 1.43
CA SER A 123 18.57 3.30 2.24
C SER A 123 18.76 4.80 2.49
N LYS A 124 18.49 5.29 3.73
CA LYS A 124 18.82 6.65 4.20
C LYS A 124 19.31 7.56 3.07
N THR A 125 18.43 8.35 2.47
CA THR A 125 18.88 9.59 1.84
C THR A 125 19.62 10.30 2.96
N ALA A 126 20.95 10.25 2.92
CA ALA A 126 21.77 11.01 3.83
C ALA A 126 21.24 12.43 3.71
N GLU A 127 20.84 13.02 4.84
CA GLU A 127 20.72 14.47 4.94
C GLU A 127 22.13 15.00 4.68
N ILE A 128 22.43 15.24 3.41
CA ILE A 128 23.50 16.13 3.02
C ILE A 128 22.92 17.52 3.23
N SER A 129 23.62 18.23 4.11
CA SER A 129 23.55 19.66 4.35
C SER A 129 23.16 20.47 3.11
N LYS A 130 22.44 21.57 3.34
CA LYS A 130 21.94 22.55 2.35
C LYS A 130 23.02 23.31 1.57
N ASP A 131 24.07 22.65 1.09
CA ASP A 131 25.14 23.26 0.33
C ASP A 131 25.41 22.41 -0.93
N ASP A 132 25.10 23.01 -2.08
CA ASP A 132 25.31 22.56 -3.48
C ASP A 132 24.50 21.35 -4.00
N GLU A 133 23.39 21.60 -4.71
CA GLU A 133 22.66 20.59 -5.50
C GLU A 133 23.48 20.14 -6.73
N ALA A 134 24.54 19.37 -6.51
CA ALA A 134 25.21 18.63 -7.58
C ALA A 134 24.29 17.49 -8.07
N LEU A 135 24.19 17.32 -9.39
CA LEU A 135 23.51 16.17 -9.98
C LEU A 135 24.29 14.89 -9.69
N ILE A 136 23.60 13.78 -9.49
CA ILE A 136 24.20 12.46 -9.31
C ILE A 136 24.85 12.04 -10.64
N ASP A 137 26.17 11.99 -10.69
CA ASP A 137 26.96 11.67 -11.88
C ASP A 137 27.80 10.39 -11.74
N ASP A 138 28.01 9.89 -10.52
CA ASP A 138 28.70 8.62 -10.30
C ASP A 138 27.91 7.43 -10.90
N PRO A 139 28.54 6.54 -11.69
CA PRO A 139 27.88 5.41 -12.32
C PRO A 139 27.18 4.43 -11.36
N ASN A 140 27.75 4.16 -10.18
CA ASN A 140 27.17 3.22 -9.22
C ASN A 140 26.01 3.88 -8.47
N ASP A 141 26.11 5.17 -8.16
CA ASP A 141 25.03 5.92 -7.53
C ASP A 141 23.85 6.07 -8.50
N CYS A 142 24.10 6.40 -9.77
CA CYS A 142 23.09 6.40 -10.81
C CYS A 142 22.39 5.02 -10.90
N MET A 143 23.17 3.93 -10.91
CA MET A 143 22.61 2.57 -10.96
C MET A 143 21.73 2.28 -9.74
N SER A 144 22.23 2.55 -8.54
CA SER A 144 21.55 2.31 -7.27
C SER A 144 20.21 3.05 -7.20
N VAL A 145 20.21 4.34 -7.56
CA VAL A 145 19.02 5.19 -7.50
C VAL A 145 18.00 4.79 -8.55
N ILE A 146 18.43 4.52 -9.79
CA ILE A 146 17.51 4.06 -10.84
C ILE A 146 16.94 2.67 -10.51
N GLN A 147 17.74 1.75 -9.96
CA GLN A 147 17.28 0.42 -9.56
C GLN A 147 16.23 0.51 -8.45
N SER A 148 16.45 1.35 -7.42
CA SER A 148 15.45 1.60 -6.38
C SER A 148 14.17 2.21 -6.97
N TRP A 149 14.29 3.18 -7.87
CA TRP A 149 13.17 3.81 -8.55
C TRP A 149 12.34 2.80 -9.37
N MET A 150 12.99 1.91 -10.11
CA MET A 150 12.30 0.84 -10.85
C MET A 150 11.52 -0.11 -9.92
N GLY A 151 12.07 -0.44 -8.75
CA GLY A 151 11.46 -1.34 -7.78
C GLY A 151 10.22 -0.77 -7.08
N GLY A 152 10.17 0.55 -6.90
CA GLY A 152 9.02 1.24 -6.29
C GLY A 152 7.87 1.54 -7.25
N ARG A 153 8.01 1.25 -8.54
CA ARG A 153 7.00 1.53 -9.57
C ARG A 153 6.09 0.33 -9.82
N SER A 154 4.82 0.61 -10.09
CA SER A 154 3.85 -0.41 -10.48
C SER A 154 4.22 -1.08 -11.80
N PHE A 155 3.70 -2.28 -12.02
CA PHE A 155 3.94 -3.04 -13.26
C PHE A 155 3.53 -2.26 -14.52
N SER A 156 2.37 -1.60 -14.50
CA SER A 156 1.89 -0.80 -15.63
C SER A 156 2.78 0.41 -15.89
N ALA A 157 3.28 1.06 -14.83
CA ALA A 157 4.22 2.17 -14.96
C ALA A 157 5.56 1.72 -15.58
N ASN A 158 6.07 0.58 -15.15
CA ASN A 158 7.33 0.01 -15.66
C ASN A 158 7.21 -0.50 -17.10
N THR A 159 6.02 -0.91 -17.55
CA THR A 159 5.79 -1.38 -18.93
C THR A 159 5.28 -0.30 -19.90
N SER A 160 5.08 0.92 -19.41
CA SER A 160 4.72 2.09 -20.23
C SER A 160 5.95 2.77 -20.85
N ALA A 161 5.73 3.73 -21.75
CA ALA A 161 6.80 4.55 -22.31
C ALA A 161 7.43 5.47 -21.27
N ILE A 162 8.71 5.23 -20.98
CA ILE A 162 9.52 6.01 -20.04
C ILE A 162 10.46 6.91 -20.83
N LYS A 163 10.42 8.22 -20.56
CA LYS A 163 11.32 9.19 -21.20
C LYS A 163 12.59 9.36 -20.38
N PHE A 164 13.77 9.19 -20.99
CA PHE A 164 15.04 9.24 -20.26
C PHE A 164 15.24 10.55 -19.51
N THR A 165 14.92 11.69 -20.13
CA THR A 165 15.08 13.02 -19.53
C THR A 165 14.15 13.28 -18.35
N ASP A 166 13.03 12.58 -18.28
CA ASP A 166 12.11 12.71 -17.16
C ASP A 166 12.66 11.96 -15.96
N VAL A 167 13.26 10.78 -16.18
CA VAL A 167 13.98 10.01 -15.15
C VAL A 167 15.20 10.77 -14.63
N ASP A 168 16.02 11.34 -15.51
CA ASP A 168 17.18 12.16 -15.09
C ASP A 168 16.74 13.33 -14.20
N ARG A 169 15.65 14.02 -14.58
CA ARG A 169 15.11 15.15 -13.82
C ARG A 169 14.51 14.72 -12.48
N GLU A 170 13.70 13.67 -12.48
CA GLU A 170 13.02 13.14 -11.31
C GLU A 170 14.02 12.64 -10.25
N LEU A 171 15.08 11.97 -10.71
CA LEU A 171 16.10 11.36 -9.85
C LEU A 171 17.32 12.26 -9.63
N LYS A 172 17.29 13.51 -10.11
CA LYS A 172 18.41 14.48 -10.05
C LYS A 172 19.74 13.90 -10.56
N LEU A 173 19.70 13.17 -11.67
CA LEU A 173 20.88 12.57 -12.29
C LEU A 173 21.53 13.52 -13.30
N ALA A 174 22.81 13.31 -13.56
CA ALA A 174 23.48 13.94 -14.68
C ALA A 174 22.76 13.61 -16.01
N PRO A 175 22.67 14.57 -16.96
CA PRO A 175 21.93 14.35 -18.20
C PRO A 175 22.44 13.13 -18.97
N GLY A 176 21.54 12.19 -19.29
CA GLY A 176 21.85 10.97 -20.03
C GLY A 176 22.14 9.75 -19.14
N SER A 177 22.22 9.90 -17.81
CA SER A 177 22.44 8.79 -16.89
C SER A 177 21.34 7.73 -17.00
N ALA A 178 20.06 8.12 -17.07
CA ALA A 178 18.96 7.20 -17.26
C ALA A 178 19.14 6.36 -18.52
N ARG A 179 19.57 6.95 -19.64
CA ARG A 179 19.84 6.19 -20.88
C ARG A 179 20.89 5.11 -20.67
N ASN A 180 21.93 5.40 -19.92
CA ASN A 180 23.07 4.50 -19.73
C ASN A 180 22.76 3.33 -18.80
N TYR A 181 21.91 3.56 -17.79
CA TYR A 181 21.79 2.64 -16.65
C TYR A 181 20.40 2.02 -16.48
N ILE A 182 19.31 2.65 -16.95
CA ILE A 182 17.94 2.19 -16.67
C ILE A 182 17.66 0.77 -17.16
N ALA A 183 18.24 0.35 -18.29
CA ALA A 183 18.05 -1.00 -18.80
C ALA A 183 18.68 -2.07 -17.89
N LYS A 184 19.87 -1.79 -17.36
CA LYS A 184 20.57 -2.69 -16.43
C LYS A 184 19.87 -2.73 -15.07
N ALA A 185 19.44 -1.57 -14.58
CA ALA A 185 18.67 -1.44 -13.34
C ALA A 185 17.34 -2.21 -13.43
N ALA A 186 16.64 -2.11 -14.57
CA ALA A 186 15.39 -2.82 -14.82
C ALA A 186 15.55 -4.36 -14.82
N ALA A 187 16.68 -4.86 -15.32
CA ALA A 187 16.95 -6.30 -15.36
C ALA A 187 16.99 -6.95 -13.96
N HIS A 188 17.41 -6.20 -12.93
CA HIS A 188 17.36 -6.67 -11.53
C HIS A 188 15.95 -7.04 -11.08
N TRP A 189 14.93 -6.38 -11.63
CA TRP A 189 13.51 -6.59 -11.31
C TRP A 189 12.79 -7.51 -12.30
N GLY A 190 13.53 -8.24 -13.13
CA GLY A 190 12.94 -9.17 -14.11
C GLY A 190 12.25 -8.48 -15.28
N TYR A 191 12.69 -7.27 -15.64
CA TYR A 191 12.28 -6.59 -16.86
C TYR A 191 13.35 -6.70 -17.95
N SER A 192 12.92 -6.91 -19.19
CA SER A 192 13.75 -6.82 -20.40
C SER A 192 13.34 -5.60 -21.24
N VAL A 193 14.26 -5.09 -22.06
CA VAL A 193 13.96 -3.98 -22.96
C VAL A 193 13.12 -4.51 -24.12
N GLY A 194 11.83 -4.16 -24.15
CA GLY A 194 10.96 -4.49 -25.28
C GLY A 194 11.16 -3.54 -26.47
N ARG A 195 11.33 -2.24 -26.20
CA ARG A 195 11.63 -1.23 -27.23
C ARG A 195 12.44 -0.08 -26.66
N SER A 196 13.50 0.33 -27.35
CA SER A 196 14.28 1.54 -27.00
C SER A 196 14.44 2.43 -28.22
N GLY A 197 14.07 3.70 -28.07
CA GLY A 197 14.21 4.72 -29.10
C GLY A 197 15.20 5.81 -28.71
N LYS A 198 15.15 6.94 -29.43
CA LYS A 198 15.96 8.11 -29.08
C LYS A 198 15.59 8.60 -27.69
N ASP A 199 14.35 8.97 -27.42
CA ASP A 199 14.02 9.67 -26.16
C ASP A 199 13.32 8.78 -25.13
N PHE A 200 12.82 7.61 -25.56
CA PHE A 200 11.97 6.73 -24.76
C PHE A 200 12.48 5.30 -24.72
N ILE A 201 12.14 4.60 -23.64
CA ILE A 201 12.31 3.16 -23.46
C ILE A 201 11.00 2.54 -22.95
N MET A 202 10.70 1.33 -23.39
CA MET A 202 9.62 0.50 -22.88
C MET A 202 10.17 -0.86 -22.47
N PHE A 203 9.75 -1.30 -21.30
CA PHE A 203 10.10 -2.61 -20.77
C PHE A 203 8.95 -3.61 -20.94
N GLU A 204 9.32 -4.88 -20.98
CA GLU A 204 8.41 -6.01 -20.89
C GLU A 204 8.91 -6.95 -19.78
N LYS A 205 8.03 -7.79 -19.25
CA LYS A 205 8.44 -8.77 -18.24
C LYS A 205 9.17 -9.92 -18.94
N TYR A 206 10.22 -10.44 -18.32
CA TYR A 206 10.79 -11.72 -18.76
C TYR A 206 9.68 -12.77 -18.87
N SER A 207 9.50 -13.33 -20.06
CA SER A 207 8.76 -14.56 -20.27
C SER A 207 9.74 -15.71 -20.07
N GLU A 208 9.65 -16.39 -18.93
CA GLU A 208 10.22 -17.72 -18.82
C GLU A 208 9.37 -18.64 -19.71
N PHE A 209 10.00 -19.20 -20.75
CA PHE A 209 9.46 -20.33 -21.50
C PHE A 209 9.75 -21.63 -20.74
#